data_AF-A0A4R0I4U5-F1
#
_entry.id   AF-A0A4R0I4U5-F1
#
_cell.length_a   1.000
_cell.length_b   1.000
_cell.length_c   1.000
_cell.angle_alpha   90.00
_cell.angle_beta   90.00
_cell.angle_gamma   90.00
#
_symmetry.space_group_name_H-M   'P 1'
#
loop_
_entity.id
_entity.type
_entity.pdbx_description
1 polymer ?
#
loop_
_entity_poly.entity_id
_entity_poly.type
_entity_poly.pdbx_seq_one_letter_code
_entity_poly.pdbx_strand_id
1 'polypeptide(L)'
;MTQVALASLALTTLTALGALVGQYVLTEDPSSRAVPPGLLAAAPLIPVALFALFIQAGAQAALRYYYLCNIEEQLASRRTASASAPPSPAFTRMVGSLVGLKHGNPIYRALTIMLVLIAFTAFTVITVMIAISVPRAWTAAMAVTYTAAVCLLFTMAWLSTTGQSLYRAASRRLQPQVGKAAPSPRERHMSSYLALPRGEDLQKSFYYVAGLVLAPLLGDTALDGSPGKKLVVYLWGWVLLEYLAYQARYQWNDIRGAVEDAAHPAAISRARLPTQKLGLDRAVSLSSAVVIFRIGAALVLALGIPSNQPVGPLIGVAAIFILAASYETARKLKMPKTTVALVGFGYPLRFCLGLEIAGYQWTGDESLLATAIAVAAFLSFGWSTVGLAWTLEAVHFAQEGIPLRAHHRWLLGNAGLIDKATALTGPPLATGYKITAVPNLAQLAAGPLAIMVGQLAADDRWDWWPDGVVVALALVVSAALMFMPRWPIVWGSTVVLGCQTFLAAGVLWPTVVATLLWLAFAGYYVAFRTATYQGLKDTPHKIVATVVKRLLGLRHWLRTGDWRPAGK
;
A
#
# COMPACT_ATOMS: atom_id res chain seq x y z
N MET A 1 15.99 10.36 -8.85
CA MET A 1 16.06 9.29 -7.82
C MET A 1 14.83 8.39 -7.79
N THR A 2 13.59 8.91 -7.76
CA THR A 2 12.35 8.09 -7.75
C THR A 2 12.18 7.17 -8.97
N GLN A 3 12.71 7.55 -10.15
CA GLN A 3 12.62 6.71 -11.35
C GLN A 3 13.56 5.50 -11.33
N VAL A 4 14.81 5.68 -10.88
CA VAL A 4 15.78 4.58 -10.69
C VAL A 4 15.24 3.56 -9.68
N ALA A 5 14.63 4.06 -8.62
CA ALA A 5 13.97 3.28 -7.58
C ALA A 5 12.88 2.35 -8.11
N LEU A 6 11.94 2.91 -8.87
CA LEU A 6 10.83 2.17 -9.44
C LEU A 6 11.28 1.21 -10.56
N ALA A 7 12.33 1.57 -11.31
CA ALA A 7 12.94 0.67 -12.29
C ALA A 7 13.60 -0.54 -11.64
N SER A 8 14.38 -0.35 -10.57
CA SER A 8 14.97 -1.46 -9.81
C SER A 8 13.90 -2.38 -9.22
N LEU A 9 12.80 -1.83 -8.70
CA LEU A 9 11.67 -2.61 -8.20
C LEU A 9 10.99 -3.43 -9.30
N ALA A 10 10.80 -2.84 -10.48
CA ALA A 10 10.28 -3.56 -11.65
C ALA A 10 11.24 -4.69 -12.05
N LEU A 11 12.55 -4.44 -12.10
CA LEU A 11 13.56 -5.46 -12.38
C LEU A 11 13.57 -6.58 -11.34
N THR A 12 13.59 -6.27 -10.03
CA THR A 12 13.57 -7.29 -8.97
C THR A 12 12.29 -8.13 -9.02
N THR A 13 11.14 -7.50 -9.23
CA THR A 13 9.88 -8.24 -9.34
C THR A 13 9.83 -9.09 -10.61
N LEU A 14 10.40 -8.62 -11.72
CA LEU A 14 10.57 -9.43 -12.92
C LEU A 14 11.54 -10.60 -12.72
N THR A 15 12.63 -10.41 -11.98
CA THR A 15 13.56 -11.51 -11.63
C THR A 15 12.87 -12.54 -10.74
N ALA A 16 12.15 -12.09 -9.71
CA ALA A 16 11.37 -12.97 -8.83
C ALA A 16 10.30 -13.74 -9.60
N LEU A 17 9.62 -13.09 -10.56
CA LEU A 17 8.67 -13.74 -11.45
C LEU A 17 9.34 -14.73 -12.40
N GLY A 18 10.48 -14.37 -12.99
CA GLY A 18 11.27 -15.26 -13.84
C GLY A 18 11.69 -16.52 -13.09
N ALA A 19 12.06 -16.38 -11.81
CA ALA A 19 12.35 -17.50 -10.93
C ALA A 19 11.11 -18.39 -10.73
N LEU A 20 9.95 -17.80 -10.42
CA LEU A 20 8.70 -18.55 -10.26
C LEU A 20 8.28 -19.31 -11.52
N VAL A 21 8.43 -18.68 -12.67
CA VAL A 21 8.17 -19.33 -13.96
C VAL A 21 9.17 -20.44 -14.21
N GLY A 22 10.46 -20.19 -13.95
CA GLY A 22 11.50 -21.20 -14.06
C GLY A 22 11.17 -22.44 -13.25
N GLN A 23 10.81 -22.28 -11.97
CA GLN A 23 10.41 -23.40 -11.12
C GLN A 23 9.18 -24.12 -11.70
N TYR A 24 8.12 -23.39 -12.03
CA TYR A 24 6.89 -24.02 -12.51
C TYR A 24 7.04 -24.74 -13.87
N VAL A 25 7.86 -24.21 -14.76
CA VAL A 25 8.05 -24.73 -16.13
C VAL A 25 9.10 -25.83 -16.18
N LEU A 26 10.18 -25.73 -15.40
CA LEU A 26 11.28 -26.70 -15.41
C LEU A 26 10.98 -27.93 -14.55
N THR A 27 10.00 -27.89 -13.66
CA THR A 27 9.54 -29.09 -12.94
C THR A 27 8.79 -30.02 -13.90
N GLU A 28 9.45 -31.13 -14.27
CA GLU A 28 8.95 -32.12 -15.24
C GLU A 28 7.64 -32.79 -14.80
N ASP A 29 7.50 -33.07 -13.51
CA ASP A 29 6.29 -33.68 -12.96
C ASP A 29 5.26 -32.61 -12.54
N PRO A 30 4.10 -32.51 -13.21
CA PRO A 30 3.07 -31.54 -12.86
C PRO A 30 2.54 -31.68 -11.44
N SER A 31 2.64 -32.88 -10.85
CA SER A 31 2.17 -33.17 -9.49
C SER A 31 3.13 -32.66 -8.41
N SER A 32 4.41 -32.43 -8.75
CA SER A 32 5.42 -31.85 -7.84
C SER A 32 5.55 -30.33 -7.95
N ARG A 33 4.69 -29.67 -8.75
CA ARG A 33 4.69 -28.21 -8.87
C ARG A 33 4.22 -27.57 -7.56
N ALA A 34 5.15 -26.95 -6.84
CA ALA A 34 4.88 -26.28 -5.57
C ALA A 34 3.99 -25.02 -5.69
N VAL A 35 3.88 -24.42 -6.88
CA VAL A 35 3.15 -23.14 -7.07
C VAL A 35 1.73 -23.37 -7.59
N PRO A 36 0.68 -22.91 -6.86
CA PRO A 36 -0.69 -23.00 -7.35
C PRO A 36 -0.88 -22.21 -8.67
N PRO A 37 -1.56 -22.78 -9.69
CA PRO A 37 -1.65 -22.14 -11.01
C PRO A 37 -2.32 -20.75 -10.99
N GLY A 38 -3.31 -20.53 -10.12
CA GLY A 38 -3.97 -19.23 -10.00
C GLY A 38 -3.07 -18.15 -9.42
N LEU A 39 -2.14 -18.53 -8.55
CA LEU A 39 -1.18 -17.62 -7.96
C LEU A 39 -0.10 -17.25 -8.95
N LEU A 40 0.41 -18.23 -9.69
CA LEU A 40 1.31 -17.99 -10.82
C LEU A 40 0.64 -17.08 -11.86
N ALA A 41 -0.62 -17.34 -12.19
CA ALA A 41 -1.42 -16.53 -13.12
C ALA A 41 -1.63 -15.09 -12.63
N ALA A 42 -1.68 -14.85 -11.31
CA ALA A 42 -1.83 -13.53 -10.72
C ALA A 42 -0.50 -12.80 -10.51
N ALA A 43 0.63 -13.52 -10.45
CA ALA A 43 1.93 -12.97 -10.09
C ALA A 43 2.36 -11.75 -10.96
N PRO A 44 2.11 -11.73 -12.29
CA PRO A 44 2.39 -10.54 -13.12
C PRO A 44 1.59 -9.27 -12.74
N LEU A 45 0.57 -9.34 -11.86
CA LEU A 45 -0.12 -8.15 -11.37
C LEU A 45 0.80 -7.25 -10.54
N ILE A 46 1.83 -7.83 -9.89
CA ILE A 46 2.79 -7.07 -9.10
C ILE A 46 3.55 -6.07 -9.98
N PRO A 47 4.34 -6.47 -11.00
CA PRO A 47 5.03 -5.52 -11.87
C PRO A 47 4.06 -4.60 -12.61
N VAL A 48 2.86 -5.05 -12.98
CA VAL A 48 1.81 -4.18 -13.56
C VAL A 48 1.44 -3.03 -12.62
N ALA A 49 1.21 -3.32 -11.33
CA ALA A 49 0.92 -2.30 -10.34
C ALA A 49 2.11 -1.33 -10.16
N LEU A 50 3.34 -1.84 -10.23
CA LEU A 50 4.55 -1.03 -10.14
C LEU A 50 4.73 -0.13 -11.36
N PHE A 51 4.45 -0.63 -12.56
CA PHE A 51 4.42 0.19 -13.78
C PHE A 51 3.33 1.26 -13.71
N ALA A 52 2.16 0.94 -13.13
CA ALA A 52 1.10 1.93 -12.92
C ALA A 52 1.59 3.08 -12.01
N LEU A 53 2.25 2.73 -10.91
CA LEU A 53 2.86 3.71 -10.00
C LEU A 53 3.97 4.52 -10.69
N PHE A 54 4.81 3.88 -11.51
CA PHE A 54 5.85 4.56 -12.29
C PHE A 54 5.28 5.59 -13.25
N ILE A 55 4.27 5.20 -14.02
CA ILE A 55 3.63 6.09 -14.99
C ILE A 55 2.95 7.24 -14.26
N GLN A 56 2.30 6.99 -13.12
CA GLN A 56 1.69 8.05 -12.32
C GLN A 56 2.73 9.03 -11.77
N ALA A 57 3.82 8.53 -11.19
CA ALA A 57 4.90 9.38 -10.69
C ALA A 57 5.51 10.21 -11.83
N GLY A 58 5.68 9.62 -13.01
CA GLY A 58 6.11 10.30 -14.23
C GLY A 58 5.13 11.40 -14.64
N ALA A 59 3.82 11.12 -14.66
CA ALA A 59 2.79 12.10 -14.99
C ALA A 59 2.78 13.29 -14.01
N GLN A 60 2.92 13.03 -12.71
CA GLN A 60 2.99 14.09 -11.69
C GLN A 60 4.26 14.93 -11.85
N ALA A 61 5.41 14.31 -12.11
CA ALA A 61 6.67 15.00 -12.36
C ALA A 61 6.58 15.88 -13.61
N ALA A 62 5.99 15.38 -14.70
CA ALA A 62 5.76 16.14 -15.92
C ALA A 62 4.85 17.35 -15.67
N LEU A 63 3.73 17.18 -14.96
CA LEU A 63 2.83 18.28 -14.62
C LEU A 63 3.52 19.36 -13.77
N ARG A 64 4.31 18.95 -12.77
CA ARG A 64 5.10 19.89 -11.94
C ARG A 64 6.14 20.63 -12.76
N TYR A 65 6.84 19.94 -13.66
CA TYR A 65 7.82 20.52 -14.56
C TYR A 65 7.19 21.63 -15.43
N TYR A 66 6.12 21.33 -16.15
CA TYR A 66 5.48 22.33 -17.02
C TYR A 66 4.81 23.47 -16.23
N TYR A 67 4.32 23.18 -15.02
CA TYR A 67 3.83 24.21 -14.10
C TYR A 67 4.93 25.19 -13.69
N LEU A 68 6.10 24.68 -13.29
CA LEU A 68 7.25 25.51 -12.93
C LEU A 68 7.76 26.32 -14.13
N CYS A 69 7.89 25.71 -15.31
CA CYS A 69 8.25 26.45 -16.53
C CYS A 69 7.27 27.58 -16.84
N ASN A 70 5.97 27.34 -16.68
CA ASN A 70 4.95 28.38 -16.87
C ASN A 70 5.05 29.50 -15.81
N ILE A 71 5.38 29.18 -14.55
CA ILE A 71 5.65 30.21 -13.53
C ILE A 71 6.89 31.02 -13.91
N GLU A 72 7.98 30.37 -14.31
CA GLU A 72 9.22 31.04 -14.73
C GLU A 72 8.95 31.99 -15.91
N GLU A 73 8.13 31.58 -16.90
CA GLU A 73 7.67 32.42 -18.01
C GLU A 73 6.84 33.63 -17.55
N GLN A 74 5.92 33.42 -16.61
CA GLN A 74 5.10 34.51 -16.06
C GLN A 74 5.91 35.49 -15.20
N LEU A 75 6.91 35.01 -14.45
CA LEU A 75 7.82 35.86 -13.68
C LEU A 75 8.76 36.64 -14.60
N ALA A 76 9.29 35.99 -15.64
CA ALA A 76 10.14 36.65 -16.63
C ALA A 76 9.39 37.75 -17.40
N SER A 77 8.14 37.50 -17.80
CA SER A 77 7.31 38.51 -18.49
C SER A 77 6.87 39.67 -17.59
N ARG A 78 6.87 39.51 -16.26
CA ARG A 78 6.58 40.57 -15.28
C ARG A 78 7.81 41.34 -14.82
N ARG A 79 9.02 40.85 -15.10
CA ARG A 79 10.26 41.59 -14.84
C ARG A 79 10.28 42.77 -15.82
N THR A 80 10.02 43.98 -15.31
CA THR A 80 10.18 45.21 -16.08
C THR A 80 11.60 45.29 -16.64
N ALA A 81 11.75 45.88 -17.82
CA ALA A 81 12.94 45.90 -18.68
C ALA A 81 14.21 46.55 -18.06
N SER A 82 14.28 46.76 -16.74
CA SER A 82 15.31 47.55 -16.05
C SER A 82 16.45 46.73 -15.43
N ALA A 83 16.71 45.50 -15.86
CA ALA A 83 17.91 44.79 -15.44
C ALA A 83 18.60 44.17 -16.65
N SER A 84 19.75 44.74 -17.02
CA SER A 84 20.73 44.28 -18.00
C SER A 84 21.34 42.90 -17.70
N ALA A 85 20.76 42.12 -16.79
CA ALA A 85 21.17 40.77 -16.52
C ALA A 85 20.56 39.83 -17.58
N PRO A 86 21.37 39.03 -18.30
CA PRO A 86 20.84 38.04 -19.22
C PRO A 86 19.84 37.14 -18.49
N PRO A 87 18.74 36.75 -19.15
CA PRO A 87 17.76 35.86 -18.54
C PRO A 87 18.49 34.57 -18.16
N SER A 88 18.68 34.34 -16.86
CA SER A 88 19.25 33.09 -16.38
C SER A 88 18.44 31.95 -17.00
N PRO A 89 19.06 31.04 -17.78
CA PRO A 89 18.34 29.92 -18.37
C PRO A 89 17.59 29.21 -17.26
N ALA A 90 16.27 29.23 -17.37
CA ALA A 90 15.40 28.84 -16.28
C ALA A 90 15.83 27.44 -15.81
N PHE A 91 16.27 27.34 -14.56
CA PHE A 91 16.95 26.15 -14.01
C PHE A 91 16.16 24.87 -14.33
N THR A 92 14.82 24.96 -14.26
CA THR A 92 13.91 23.88 -14.62
C THR A 92 14.07 23.43 -16.07
N ARG A 93 14.12 24.37 -17.03
CA ARG A 93 14.35 24.04 -18.45
C ARG A 93 15.72 23.43 -18.69
N MET A 94 16.77 23.91 -18.01
CA MET A 94 18.13 23.37 -18.14
C MET A 94 18.22 21.92 -17.64
N VAL A 95 17.61 21.63 -16.48
CA VAL A 95 17.50 20.25 -15.97
C VAL A 95 16.67 19.38 -16.93
N GLY A 96 15.57 19.92 -17.46
CA GLY A 96 14.72 19.24 -18.43
C GLY A 96 15.41 18.94 -19.77
N SER A 97 16.29 19.83 -20.25
CA SER A 97 17.10 19.61 -21.46
C SER A 97 18.25 18.63 -21.26
N LEU A 98 18.63 18.32 -20.01
CA LEU A 98 19.62 17.28 -19.73
C LEU A 98 18.96 15.90 -19.62
N VAL A 99 17.82 15.81 -18.94
CA VAL A 99 17.24 14.52 -18.49
C VAL A 99 15.93 14.15 -19.24
N GLY A 100 15.36 15.06 -20.03
CA GLY A 100 14.04 14.86 -20.65
C GLY A 100 14.05 13.83 -21.79
N LEU A 101 13.00 13.01 -21.89
CA LEU A 101 12.87 12.02 -22.97
C LEU A 101 12.76 12.64 -24.38
N LYS A 102 12.26 13.88 -24.49
CA LYS A 102 12.04 14.55 -25.79
C LYS A 102 13.23 15.38 -26.26
N HIS A 103 13.91 16.08 -25.34
CA HIS A 103 14.97 17.04 -25.66
C HIS A 103 16.27 16.81 -24.84
N GLY A 104 16.34 15.71 -24.09
CA GLY A 104 17.49 15.32 -23.29
C GLY A 104 18.66 14.83 -24.12
N ASN A 105 19.79 14.62 -23.45
CA ASN A 105 20.97 14.04 -24.08
C ASN A 105 20.60 12.67 -24.71
N PRO A 106 20.98 12.43 -25.99
CA PRO A 106 20.59 11.24 -26.73
C PRO A 106 21.00 9.94 -26.05
N ILE A 107 22.11 9.93 -25.30
CA ILE A 107 22.60 8.78 -24.54
C ILE A 107 21.61 8.43 -23.42
N TYR A 108 21.18 9.41 -22.61
CA TYR A 108 20.21 9.18 -21.55
C TYR A 108 18.84 8.74 -22.09
N ARG A 109 18.44 9.30 -23.23
CA ARG A 109 17.21 8.88 -23.93
C ARG A 109 17.31 7.43 -24.40
N ALA A 110 18.42 7.07 -25.05
CA ALA A 110 18.66 5.70 -25.52
C ALA A 110 18.69 4.71 -24.35
N LEU A 111 19.39 5.02 -23.25
CA LEU A 111 19.43 4.20 -22.04
C LEU A 111 18.05 4.02 -21.42
N THR A 112 17.25 5.08 -21.33
CA THR A 112 15.89 5.01 -20.75
C THR A 112 14.95 4.19 -21.64
N ILE A 113 15.00 4.39 -22.97
CA ILE A 113 14.22 3.60 -23.92
C ILE A 113 14.62 2.13 -23.85
N MET A 114 15.92 1.84 -23.85
CA MET A 114 16.46 0.48 -23.75
C MET A 114 16.00 -0.20 -22.46
N LEU A 115 16.09 0.48 -21.30
CA LEU A 115 15.63 -0.04 -20.02
C LEU A 115 14.13 -0.38 -20.03
N VAL A 116 13.29 0.52 -20.59
CA VAL A 116 11.85 0.29 -20.70
C VAL A 116 11.55 -0.88 -21.64
N LEU A 117 12.23 -0.97 -22.78
CA LEU A 117 12.08 -2.08 -23.73
C LEU A 117 12.49 -3.42 -23.11
N ILE A 118 13.61 -3.47 -22.39
CA ILE A 118 14.05 -4.66 -21.66
C ILE A 118 13.00 -5.07 -20.63
N ALA A 119 12.54 -4.14 -19.78
CA ALA A 119 11.54 -4.43 -18.75
C ALA A 119 10.21 -4.90 -19.35
N PHE A 120 9.75 -4.26 -20.43
CA PHE A 120 8.53 -4.64 -21.14
C PHE A 120 8.64 -6.00 -21.83
N THR A 121 9.79 -6.27 -22.45
CA THR A 121 10.05 -7.56 -23.12
C THR A 121 10.10 -8.69 -22.10
N ALA A 122 10.87 -8.51 -21.02
CA ALA A 122 10.93 -9.48 -19.93
C ALA A 122 9.55 -9.73 -19.32
N PHE A 123 8.78 -8.68 -19.02
CA PHE A 123 7.41 -8.80 -18.54
C PHE A 123 6.51 -9.58 -19.51
N THR A 124 6.57 -9.26 -20.80
CA THR A 124 5.73 -9.89 -21.82
C THR A 124 6.06 -11.36 -21.97
N VAL A 125 7.35 -11.71 -22.09
CA VAL A 125 7.82 -13.09 -22.21
C VAL A 125 7.41 -13.90 -20.99
N ILE A 126 7.67 -13.41 -19.77
CA ILE A 126 7.28 -14.07 -18.52
C ILE A 126 5.75 -14.27 -18.45
N THR A 127 4.96 -13.24 -18.77
CA THR A 127 3.49 -13.32 -18.70
C THR A 127 2.93 -14.31 -19.73
N VAL A 128 3.48 -14.33 -20.95
CA VAL A 128 3.09 -15.30 -21.99
C VAL A 128 3.48 -16.71 -21.57
N MET A 129 4.69 -16.91 -21.05
CA MET A 129 5.13 -18.21 -20.51
C MET A 129 4.19 -18.70 -19.40
N ILE A 130 3.79 -17.85 -18.46
CA ILE A 130 2.80 -18.23 -17.46
C ILE A 130 1.47 -18.63 -18.11
N ALA A 131 0.99 -17.80 -19.04
CA ALA A 131 -0.32 -17.99 -19.66
C ALA A 131 -0.44 -19.33 -20.42
N ILE A 132 0.65 -19.81 -21.02
CA ILE A 132 0.71 -21.12 -21.69
C ILE A 132 0.89 -22.28 -20.71
N SER A 133 1.44 -22.03 -19.52
CA SER A 133 1.72 -23.06 -18.52
C SER A 133 0.56 -23.31 -17.54
N VAL A 134 -0.36 -22.35 -17.37
CA VAL A 134 -1.52 -22.49 -16.47
C VAL A 134 -2.76 -23.08 -17.17
N PRO A 135 -3.72 -23.67 -16.43
CA PRO A 135 -4.99 -24.14 -17.00
C PRO A 135 -5.77 -23.05 -17.73
N ARG A 136 -6.54 -23.43 -18.77
CA ARG A 136 -7.28 -22.52 -19.67
C ARG A 136 -8.14 -21.47 -18.96
N ALA A 137 -8.76 -21.83 -17.83
CA ALA A 137 -9.57 -20.88 -17.05
C ALA A 137 -8.73 -19.70 -16.54
N TRP A 138 -7.52 -19.96 -16.08
CA TRP A 138 -6.57 -18.92 -15.65
C TRP A 138 -6.01 -18.17 -16.84
N THR A 139 -5.68 -18.84 -17.95
CA THR A 139 -5.28 -18.16 -19.19
C THR A 139 -6.33 -17.14 -19.66
N ALA A 140 -7.61 -17.49 -19.62
CA ALA A 140 -8.70 -16.58 -19.97
C ALA A 140 -8.80 -15.39 -18.98
N ALA A 141 -8.70 -15.66 -17.68
CA ALA A 141 -8.69 -14.62 -16.64
C ALA A 141 -7.49 -13.65 -16.81
N MET A 142 -6.31 -14.20 -17.12
CA MET A 142 -5.10 -13.44 -17.43
C MET A 142 -5.31 -12.58 -18.68
N ALA A 143 -5.83 -13.15 -19.76
CA ALA A 143 -6.07 -12.42 -21.00
C ALA A 143 -6.98 -11.20 -20.78
N VAL A 144 -8.10 -11.37 -20.05
CA VAL A 144 -9.01 -10.25 -19.73
C VAL A 144 -8.32 -9.22 -18.85
N THR A 145 -7.70 -9.66 -17.75
CA THR A 145 -7.14 -8.76 -16.73
C THR A 145 -5.93 -8.00 -17.23
N TYR A 146 -4.98 -8.68 -17.86
CA TYR A 146 -3.74 -8.07 -18.36
C TYR A 146 -3.96 -7.24 -19.61
N THR A 147 -4.90 -7.60 -20.49
CA THR A 147 -5.26 -6.72 -21.61
C THR A 147 -5.82 -5.40 -21.08
N ALA A 148 -6.77 -5.44 -20.14
CA ALA A 148 -7.31 -4.24 -19.53
C ALA A 148 -6.23 -3.40 -18.83
N ALA A 149 -5.33 -4.04 -18.09
CA ALA A 149 -4.22 -3.37 -17.42
C ALA A 149 -3.23 -2.74 -18.41
N VAL A 150 -2.82 -3.47 -19.45
CA VAL A 150 -1.91 -2.96 -20.49
C VAL A 150 -2.54 -1.79 -21.25
N CYS A 151 -3.82 -1.88 -21.61
CA CYS A 151 -4.54 -0.75 -22.23
C CYS A 151 -4.54 0.48 -21.32
N LEU A 152 -4.77 0.30 -20.01
CA LEU A 152 -4.74 1.39 -19.04
C LEU A 152 -3.32 1.98 -18.91
N LEU A 153 -2.30 1.13 -18.75
CA LEU A 153 -0.90 1.56 -18.65
C LEU A 153 -0.46 2.29 -19.92
N PHE A 154 -0.76 1.75 -21.10
CA PHE A 154 -0.46 2.37 -22.39
C PHE A 154 -1.13 3.74 -22.52
N THR A 155 -2.42 3.85 -22.16
CA THR A 155 -3.13 5.14 -22.16
C THR A 155 -2.47 6.14 -21.21
N MET A 156 -2.08 5.71 -20.01
CA MET A 156 -1.42 6.56 -19.02
C MET A 156 -0.01 6.97 -19.46
N ALA A 157 0.74 6.06 -20.09
CA ALA A 157 2.08 6.29 -20.62
C ALA A 157 2.03 7.27 -21.79
N TRP A 158 1.13 7.05 -22.74
CA TRP A 158 0.88 7.94 -23.87
C TRP A 158 0.60 9.37 -23.40
N LEU A 159 -0.34 9.53 -22.46
CA LEU A 159 -0.66 10.84 -21.86
C LEU A 159 0.54 11.50 -21.16
N SER A 160 1.43 10.69 -20.57
CA SER A 160 2.64 11.17 -19.91
C SER A 160 3.69 11.66 -20.92
N THR A 161 3.82 11.00 -22.08
CA THR A 161 4.73 11.45 -23.16
C THR A 161 4.29 12.78 -23.77
N THR A 162 2.98 13.05 -23.78
CA THR A 162 2.42 14.33 -24.20
C THR A 162 2.30 15.33 -23.03
N GLY A 163 3.30 15.39 -22.14
CA GLY A 163 3.22 16.15 -20.88
C GLY A 163 2.81 17.63 -21.04
N GLN A 164 3.19 18.29 -22.14
CA GLN A 164 2.77 19.67 -22.42
C GLN A 164 1.28 19.78 -22.76
N SER A 165 0.74 18.85 -23.55
CA SER A 165 -0.70 18.83 -23.87
C SER A 165 -1.51 18.45 -22.63
N LEU A 166 -1.00 17.52 -21.82
CA LEU A 166 -1.60 17.14 -20.54
C LEU A 166 -1.64 18.34 -19.58
N TYR A 167 -0.54 19.08 -19.46
CA TYR A 167 -0.48 20.31 -18.68
C TYR A 167 -1.45 21.37 -19.20
N ARG A 168 -1.47 21.65 -20.52
CA ARG A 168 -2.39 22.60 -21.13
C ARG A 168 -3.86 22.20 -20.91
N ALA A 169 -4.19 20.91 -21.05
CA ALA A 169 -5.52 20.40 -20.81
C ALA A 169 -5.92 20.50 -19.33
N ALA A 170 -5.01 20.16 -18.41
CA ALA A 170 -5.23 20.30 -16.97
C ALA A 170 -5.39 21.79 -16.58
N SER A 171 -4.50 22.65 -17.08
CA SER A 171 -4.53 24.09 -16.86
C SER A 171 -5.82 24.70 -17.39
N ARG A 172 -6.24 24.45 -18.63
CA ARG A 172 -7.53 24.93 -19.17
C ARG A 172 -8.74 24.50 -18.34
N ARG A 173 -8.69 23.31 -17.73
CA ARG A 173 -9.76 22.84 -16.83
C ARG A 173 -9.74 23.50 -15.46
N LEU A 174 -8.55 23.80 -14.95
CA LEU A 174 -8.36 24.40 -13.63
C LEU A 174 -8.40 25.93 -13.67
N GLN A 175 -8.13 26.56 -14.82
CA GLN A 175 -8.09 28.01 -15.02
C GLN A 175 -9.41 28.71 -14.63
N PRO A 176 -10.61 28.17 -14.92
CA PRO A 176 -11.87 28.73 -14.42
C PRO A 176 -12.06 28.63 -12.90
N GLN A 177 -11.18 27.90 -12.21
CA GLN A 177 -11.16 27.74 -10.75
C GLN A 177 -10.06 28.61 -10.11
N VAL A 178 -9.10 29.11 -10.89
CA VAL A 178 -8.07 30.05 -10.39
C VAL A 178 -8.76 31.38 -10.05
N GLY A 179 -8.61 31.83 -8.80
CA GLY A 179 -9.29 33.03 -8.28
C GLY A 179 -10.69 32.77 -7.71
N LYS A 180 -11.27 31.58 -7.92
CA LYS A 180 -12.42 31.15 -7.12
C LYS A 180 -11.89 30.58 -5.82
N ALA A 181 -12.54 30.92 -4.70
CA ALA A 181 -12.29 30.22 -3.45
C ALA A 181 -12.38 28.71 -3.72
N ALA A 182 -11.39 27.95 -3.25
CA ALA A 182 -11.41 26.50 -3.41
C ALA A 182 -12.79 26.03 -2.93
N PRO A 183 -13.54 25.23 -3.71
CA PRO A 183 -14.87 24.82 -3.30
C PRO A 183 -14.75 24.24 -1.90
N SER A 184 -15.53 24.78 -0.96
CA SER A 184 -15.51 24.31 0.42
C SER A 184 -15.64 22.78 0.38
N PRO A 185 -14.72 22.04 1.02
CA PRO A 185 -14.80 20.59 1.06
C PRO A 185 -16.24 20.17 1.38
N ARG A 186 -16.84 19.31 0.56
CA ARG A 186 -18.21 18.86 0.78
C ARG A 186 -18.18 17.66 1.70
N GLU A 187 -19.00 17.70 2.74
CA GLU A 187 -19.25 16.55 3.60
C GLU A 187 -19.78 15.38 2.76
N ARG A 188 -19.35 14.17 3.12
CA ARG A 188 -19.79 12.94 2.46
C ARG A 188 -21.28 12.70 2.70
N HIS A 189 -21.98 12.15 1.71
CA HIS A 189 -23.36 11.72 1.88
C HIS A 189 -23.48 10.60 2.93
N MET A 190 -24.48 10.69 3.83
CA MET A 190 -24.73 9.69 4.86
C MET A 190 -24.90 8.29 4.29
N SER A 191 -25.65 8.11 3.20
CA SER A 191 -25.82 6.79 2.55
C SER A 191 -24.50 6.18 2.09
N SER A 192 -23.63 6.99 1.48
CA SER A 192 -22.28 6.56 1.10
C SER A 192 -21.46 6.17 2.32
N TYR A 193 -21.52 6.96 3.40
CA TYR A 193 -20.84 6.66 4.66
C TYR A 193 -21.34 5.35 5.28
N LEU A 194 -22.65 5.11 5.36
CA LEU A 194 -23.20 3.87 5.93
C LEU A 194 -22.83 2.64 5.11
N ALA A 195 -22.78 2.76 3.77
CA ALA A 195 -22.37 1.67 2.89
C ALA A 195 -20.89 1.31 3.07
N LEU A 196 -19.98 2.30 3.13
CA LEU A 196 -18.55 2.05 3.33
C LEU A 196 -17.90 3.16 4.16
N PRO A 197 -17.98 3.10 5.50
CA PRO A 197 -17.54 4.17 6.40
C PRO A 197 -16.09 4.57 6.18
N ARG A 198 -15.18 3.58 6.15
CA ARG A 198 -13.74 3.76 5.96
C ARG A 198 -13.23 2.98 4.77
N GLY A 199 -13.49 3.50 3.56
CA GLY A 199 -12.99 2.90 2.32
C GLY A 199 -11.47 2.94 2.19
N GLU A 200 -10.83 3.97 2.74
CA GLU A 200 -9.36 4.11 2.79
C GLU A 200 -8.68 3.06 3.66
N ASP A 201 -9.41 2.49 4.63
CA ASP A 201 -8.89 1.43 5.50
C ASP A 201 -8.99 0.05 4.86
N LEU A 202 -9.68 -0.11 3.72
CA LEU A 202 -9.75 -1.40 3.00
C LEU A 202 -8.37 -1.89 2.53
N GLN A 203 -7.38 -1.00 2.38
CA GLN A 203 -6.01 -1.41 2.10
C GLN A 203 -5.43 -2.34 3.18
N LYS A 204 -5.97 -2.29 4.42
CA LYS A 204 -5.58 -3.19 5.52
C LYS A 204 -6.08 -4.62 5.31
N SER A 205 -7.02 -4.85 4.39
CA SER A 205 -7.40 -6.21 3.97
C SER A 205 -6.22 -6.98 3.36
N PHE A 206 -5.14 -6.30 2.97
CA PHE A 206 -3.89 -6.95 2.59
C PHE A 206 -3.40 -7.95 3.65
N TYR A 207 -3.55 -7.67 4.94
CA TYR A 207 -3.12 -8.60 6.00
C TYR A 207 -3.95 -9.88 6.02
N TYR A 208 -5.25 -9.76 5.80
CA TYR A 208 -6.14 -10.90 5.64
C TYR A 208 -5.76 -11.73 4.40
N VAL A 209 -5.54 -11.07 3.26
CA VAL A 209 -5.11 -11.74 2.03
C VAL A 209 -3.75 -12.40 2.20
N ALA A 210 -2.82 -11.76 2.90
CA ALA A 210 -1.52 -12.35 3.21
C ALA A 210 -1.68 -13.63 4.05
N GLY A 211 -2.60 -13.65 5.01
CA GLY A 211 -2.96 -14.86 5.74
C GLY A 211 -3.47 -15.98 4.82
N LEU A 212 -4.40 -15.66 3.92
CA LEU A 212 -4.92 -16.65 2.95
C LEU A 212 -3.82 -17.25 2.07
N VAL A 213 -2.90 -16.41 1.59
CA VAL A 213 -1.82 -16.83 0.67
C VAL A 213 -0.71 -17.59 1.42
N LEU A 214 -0.40 -17.19 2.65
CA LEU A 214 0.64 -17.83 3.46
C LEU A 214 0.18 -19.11 4.14
N ALA A 215 -1.12 -19.32 4.34
CA ALA A 215 -1.66 -20.52 4.98
C ALA A 215 -1.07 -21.84 4.43
N PRO A 216 -1.13 -22.14 3.11
CA PRO A 216 -0.58 -23.37 2.56
C PRO A 216 0.96 -23.46 2.59
N LEU A 217 1.64 -22.36 2.92
CA LEU A 217 3.11 -22.32 3.03
C LEU A 217 3.59 -22.51 4.46
N LEU A 218 2.73 -22.18 5.43
CA LEU A 218 3.06 -22.30 6.85
C LEU A 218 2.65 -23.65 7.43
N GLY A 219 1.78 -24.38 6.75
CA GLY A 219 1.31 -25.69 7.21
C GLY A 219 0.08 -26.18 6.44
N ASP A 220 -0.52 -27.23 6.97
CA ASP A 220 -1.65 -27.90 6.34
C ASP A 220 -2.93 -27.06 6.39
N THR A 221 -3.66 -27.08 5.27
CA THR A 221 -4.99 -26.47 5.16
C THR A 221 -6.07 -27.54 5.04
N ALA A 222 -7.04 -27.54 5.95
CA ALA A 222 -8.18 -28.46 5.97
C ALA A 222 -9.28 -28.13 4.94
N LEU A 223 -9.07 -27.12 4.09
CA LEU A 223 -10.11 -26.62 3.21
C LEU A 223 -10.18 -27.44 1.92
N ASP A 224 -11.11 -28.41 1.91
CA ASP A 224 -11.35 -29.29 0.78
C ASP A 224 -12.30 -28.68 -0.26
N GLY A 225 -12.01 -28.96 -1.53
CA GLY A 225 -12.90 -28.67 -2.65
C GLY A 225 -12.24 -27.98 -3.84
N SER A 226 -13.04 -27.76 -4.87
CA SER A 226 -12.58 -27.11 -6.11
C SER A 226 -12.06 -25.68 -5.83
N PRO A 227 -11.13 -25.15 -6.65
CA PRO A 227 -10.64 -23.78 -6.50
C PRO A 227 -11.75 -22.72 -6.44
N GLY A 228 -12.86 -22.94 -7.15
CA GLY A 228 -14.03 -22.06 -7.11
C GLY A 228 -14.71 -22.04 -5.73
N LYS A 229 -14.85 -23.20 -5.08
CA LYS A 229 -15.40 -23.29 -3.72
C LYS A 229 -14.48 -22.58 -2.71
N LYS A 230 -13.17 -22.77 -2.82
CA LYS A 230 -12.17 -22.07 -1.97
C LYS A 230 -12.28 -20.55 -2.14
N LEU A 231 -12.37 -20.07 -3.38
CA LEU A 231 -12.55 -18.65 -3.68
C LEU A 231 -13.83 -18.08 -3.06
N VAL A 232 -14.95 -18.81 -3.12
CA VAL A 232 -16.21 -18.39 -2.47
C VAL A 232 -16.03 -18.26 -0.95
N VAL A 233 -15.38 -19.22 -0.30
CA VAL A 233 -15.09 -19.16 1.14
C VAL A 233 -14.19 -17.96 1.48
N TYR A 234 -13.18 -17.69 0.67
CA TYR A 234 -12.29 -16.54 0.87
C TYR A 234 -13.02 -15.20 0.72
N LEU A 235 -13.88 -15.07 -0.31
CA LEU A 235 -14.71 -13.88 -0.49
C LEU A 235 -15.73 -13.73 0.65
N TRP A 236 -16.27 -14.85 1.14
CA TRP A 236 -17.19 -14.87 2.27
C TRP A 236 -16.50 -14.37 3.55
N GLY A 237 -15.31 -14.89 3.86
CA GLY A 237 -14.49 -14.42 4.97
C GLY A 237 -14.11 -12.94 4.83
N TRP A 238 -13.79 -12.48 3.62
CA TRP A 238 -13.52 -11.06 3.37
C TRP A 238 -14.74 -10.18 3.66
N VAL A 239 -15.93 -10.55 3.17
CA VAL A 239 -17.17 -9.81 3.46
C VAL A 239 -17.45 -9.78 4.96
N LEU A 240 -17.32 -10.92 5.62
CA LEU A 240 -17.53 -11.05 7.05
C LEU A 240 -16.59 -10.17 7.87
N LEU A 241 -15.29 -10.25 7.60
CA LEU A 241 -14.26 -9.60 8.42
C LEU A 241 -14.09 -8.13 8.02
N GLU A 242 -13.80 -7.85 6.76
CA GLU A 242 -13.37 -6.53 6.30
C GLU A 242 -14.56 -5.61 6.02
N TYR A 243 -15.66 -6.13 5.47
CA TYR A 243 -16.83 -5.32 5.14
C TYR A 243 -17.82 -5.18 6.31
N LEU A 244 -18.08 -6.25 7.08
CA LEU A 244 -19.01 -6.19 8.21
C LEU A 244 -18.31 -5.86 9.53
N ALA A 245 -17.44 -6.74 10.05
CA ALA A 245 -16.87 -6.60 11.39
C ALA A 245 -15.97 -5.36 11.54
N TYR A 246 -14.98 -5.17 10.66
CA TYR A 246 -14.07 -4.03 10.74
C TYR A 246 -14.77 -2.70 10.45
N GLN A 247 -15.67 -2.64 9.47
CA GLN A 247 -16.41 -1.40 9.23
C GLN A 247 -17.35 -1.05 10.39
N ALA A 248 -17.97 -2.05 11.03
CA ALA A 248 -18.74 -1.82 12.26
C ALA A 248 -17.84 -1.29 13.39
N ARG A 249 -16.65 -1.86 13.57
CA ARG A 249 -15.64 -1.36 14.53
C ARG A 249 -15.20 0.06 14.21
N TYR A 250 -15.04 0.42 12.93
CA TYR A 250 -14.70 1.78 12.53
C TYR A 250 -15.85 2.76 12.75
N GLN A 251 -17.09 2.38 12.45
CA GLN A 251 -18.26 3.20 12.76
C GLN A 251 -18.43 3.40 14.26
N TRP A 252 -18.19 2.36 15.07
CA TRP A 252 -18.22 2.49 16.52
C TRP A 252 -17.21 3.53 17.02
N ASN A 253 -15.99 3.50 16.48
CA ASN A 253 -14.97 4.51 16.76
C ASN A 253 -15.40 5.91 16.33
N ASP A 254 -16.00 6.05 15.14
CA ASP A 254 -16.45 7.34 14.60
C ASP A 254 -17.63 7.92 15.40
N ILE A 255 -18.57 7.07 15.89
CA ILE A 255 -19.65 7.47 16.79
C ILE A 255 -19.09 8.03 18.09
N ARG A 256 -18.16 7.30 18.73
CA ARG A 256 -17.56 7.73 20.00
C ARG A 256 -16.69 8.98 19.85
N GLY A 257 -16.06 9.15 18.69
CA GLY A 257 -15.22 10.29 18.36
C GLY A 257 -15.97 11.47 17.76
N ALA A 258 -17.29 11.39 17.55
CA ALA A 258 -18.03 12.32 16.69
C ALA A 258 -17.87 13.79 17.09
N VAL A 259 -17.90 14.10 18.40
CA VAL A 259 -17.73 15.47 18.91
C VAL A 259 -16.29 15.97 18.68
N GLU A 260 -15.29 15.16 19.03
CA GLU A 260 -13.87 15.50 18.80
C GLU A 260 -13.57 15.67 17.29
N ASP A 261 -14.19 14.85 16.46
CA ASP A 261 -13.98 14.83 15.03
C ASP A 261 -14.66 16.01 14.32
N ALA A 262 -15.82 16.45 14.81
CA ALA A 262 -16.48 17.65 14.33
C ALA A 262 -15.69 18.92 14.68
N ALA A 263 -15.01 18.94 15.83
CA ALA A 263 -14.15 20.04 16.25
C ALA A 263 -12.76 20.06 15.56
N HIS A 264 -12.44 19.03 14.77
CA HIS A 264 -11.12 18.91 14.14
C HIS A 264 -10.96 19.91 12.97
N PRO A 265 -9.83 20.62 12.82
CA PRO A 265 -9.64 21.59 11.72
C PRO A 265 -9.79 20.97 10.32
N ALA A 266 -9.37 19.71 10.20
CA ALA A 266 -9.55 18.86 9.02
C ALA A 266 -10.81 17.96 9.06
N ALA A 267 -11.90 18.34 9.76
CA ALA A 267 -13.09 17.49 9.95
C ALA A 267 -13.65 16.97 8.61
N ILE A 268 -13.79 17.86 7.63
CA ILE A 268 -14.41 17.52 6.35
C ILE A 268 -13.50 16.61 5.51
N SER A 269 -12.19 16.86 5.49
CA SER A 269 -11.25 16.03 4.72
C SER A 269 -11.01 14.65 5.33
N ARG A 270 -11.33 14.46 6.63
CA ARG A 270 -11.30 13.16 7.29
C ARG A 270 -12.52 12.29 6.94
N ALA A 271 -13.55 12.85 6.29
CA ALA A 271 -14.72 12.14 5.76
C ALA A 271 -15.35 11.11 6.73
N ARG A 272 -15.36 11.46 8.03
CA ARG A 272 -15.94 10.64 9.12
C ARG A 272 -17.46 10.77 9.15
N LEU A 273 -18.09 10.42 10.27
CA LEU A 273 -19.54 10.46 10.44
C LEU A 273 -20.13 11.82 9.97
N PRO A 274 -20.99 11.83 8.94
CA PRO A 274 -21.60 13.06 8.46
C PRO A 274 -22.62 13.59 9.45
N THR A 275 -22.40 14.79 10.00
CA THR A 275 -23.26 15.40 11.03
C THR A 275 -23.83 16.75 10.61
N GLN A 276 -23.23 17.45 9.62
CA GLN A 276 -23.62 18.83 9.31
C GLN A 276 -25.06 18.95 8.83
N LYS A 277 -25.53 18.01 7.99
CA LYS A 277 -26.88 18.05 7.42
C LYS A 277 -27.95 17.38 8.28
N LEU A 278 -27.59 16.27 8.95
CA LEU A 278 -28.53 15.43 9.68
C LEU A 278 -28.65 15.81 11.17
N GLY A 279 -27.69 16.56 11.70
CA GLY A 279 -27.49 16.73 13.14
C GLY A 279 -26.76 15.54 13.75
N LEU A 280 -26.04 15.79 14.84
CA LEU A 280 -25.21 14.80 15.53
C LEU A 280 -26.03 13.60 16.01
N ASP A 281 -27.16 13.84 16.69
CA ASP A 281 -27.95 12.76 17.32
C ASP A 281 -28.51 11.79 16.28
N ARG A 282 -29.14 12.30 15.21
CA ARG A 282 -29.68 11.45 14.14
C ARG A 282 -28.59 10.67 13.41
N ALA A 283 -27.44 11.31 13.17
CA ALA A 283 -26.30 10.65 12.55
C ALA A 283 -25.75 9.52 13.44
N VAL A 284 -25.65 9.75 14.74
CA VAL A 284 -25.22 8.75 15.73
C VAL A 284 -26.23 7.61 15.82
N SER A 285 -27.53 7.88 15.91
CA SER A 285 -28.58 6.86 15.98
C SER A 285 -28.57 5.97 14.73
N LEU A 286 -28.52 6.58 13.53
CA LEU A 286 -28.51 5.84 12.27
C LEU A 286 -27.24 5.00 12.10
N SER A 287 -26.08 5.58 12.44
CA SER A 287 -24.81 4.83 12.40
C SER A 287 -24.78 3.70 13.44
N SER A 288 -25.37 3.90 14.62
CA SER A 288 -25.47 2.87 15.67
C SER A 288 -26.34 1.69 15.22
N ALA A 289 -27.48 1.97 14.59
CA ALA A 289 -28.34 0.94 14.02
C ALA A 289 -27.60 0.09 12.97
N VAL A 290 -26.83 0.73 12.09
CA VAL A 290 -26.02 0.02 11.07
C VAL A 290 -24.87 -0.78 11.71
N VAL A 291 -24.25 -0.28 12.78
CA VAL A 291 -23.24 -1.04 13.54
C VAL A 291 -23.85 -2.33 14.10
N ILE A 292 -25.00 -2.24 14.78
CA ILE A 292 -25.70 -3.40 15.34
C ILE A 292 -26.05 -4.40 14.23
N PHE A 293 -26.63 -3.92 13.13
CA PHE A 293 -26.96 -4.75 11.97
C PHE A 293 -25.72 -5.47 11.42
N ARG A 294 -24.60 -4.76 11.24
CA ARG A 294 -23.35 -5.35 10.72
C ARG A 294 -22.75 -6.40 11.64
N ILE A 295 -22.78 -6.17 12.95
CA ILE A 295 -22.32 -7.15 13.93
C ILE A 295 -23.21 -8.39 13.87
N GLY A 296 -24.54 -8.22 13.89
CA GLY A 296 -25.48 -9.33 13.75
C GLY A 296 -25.28 -10.11 12.44
N ALA A 297 -25.14 -9.41 11.32
CA ALA A 297 -24.87 -10.02 10.02
C ALA A 297 -23.51 -10.75 9.99
N ALA A 298 -22.46 -10.19 10.60
CA ALA A 298 -21.16 -10.86 10.70
C ALA A 298 -21.25 -12.16 11.50
N LEU A 299 -21.98 -12.17 12.60
CA LEU A 299 -22.21 -13.37 13.41
C LEU A 299 -23.01 -14.44 12.64
N VAL A 300 -24.06 -14.05 11.93
CA VAL A 300 -24.84 -14.96 11.07
C VAL A 300 -23.98 -15.53 9.95
N LEU A 301 -23.20 -14.69 9.26
CA LEU A 301 -22.29 -15.16 8.21
C LEU A 301 -21.17 -16.05 8.76
N ALA A 302 -20.73 -15.85 10.00
CA ALA A 302 -19.71 -16.69 10.64
C ALA A 302 -20.22 -18.11 10.84
N LEU A 303 -21.47 -18.24 11.29
CA LEU A 303 -22.15 -19.53 11.45
C LEU A 303 -22.40 -20.22 10.11
N GLY A 304 -22.59 -19.45 9.04
CA GLY A 304 -22.84 -19.95 7.69
C GLY A 304 -21.58 -20.15 6.84
N ILE A 305 -20.38 -19.91 7.36
CA ILE A 305 -19.15 -20.19 6.61
C ILE A 305 -19.10 -21.71 6.34
N PRO A 306 -18.94 -22.14 5.08
CA PRO A 306 -18.77 -23.55 4.74
C PRO A 306 -17.33 -23.99 5.06
N SER A 307 -16.97 -23.91 6.34
CA SER A 307 -15.78 -24.51 6.92
C SER A 307 -16.20 -25.54 7.96
N ASN A 308 -15.33 -26.51 8.21
CA ASN A 308 -15.57 -27.51 9.25
C ASN A 308 -15.39 -26.93 10.67
N GLN A 309 -15.12 -25.64 10.81
CA GLN A 309 -14.77 -24.97 12.06
C GLN A 309 -15.37 -23.54 12.13
N PRO A 310 -16.70 -23.38 12.34
CA PRO A 310 -17.35 -22.07 12.44
C PRO A 310 -16.92 -21.26 13.68
N VAL A 311 -16.28 -21.92 14.65
CA VAL A 311 -15.84 -21.32 15.92
C VAL A 311 -14.73 -20.28 15.71
N GLY A 312 -13.77 -20.54 14.83
CA GLY A 312 -12.65 -19.64 14.57
C GLY A 312 -13.08 -18.24 14.09
N PRO A 313 -13.91 -18.12 13.03
CA PRO A 313 -14.46 -16.85 12.59
C PRO A 313 -15.25 -16.10 13.68
N LEU A 314 -16.02 -16.80 14.52
CA LEU A 314 -16.75 -16.19 15.64
C LEU A 314 -15.81 -15.60 16.69
N ILE A 315 -14.79 -16.38 17.10
CA ILE A 315 -13.73 -15.90 18.00
C ILE A 315 -13.03 -14.68 17.37
N GLY A 316 -12.80 -14.70 16.06
CA GLY A 316 -12.25 -13.59 15.30
C GLY A 316 -13.04 -12.31 15.40
N VAL A 317 -14.35 -12.38 15.15
CA VAL A 317 -15.27 -11.24 15.30
C VAL A 317 -15.22 -10.72 16.73
N ALA A 318 -15.30 -11.60 17.74
CA ALA A 318 -15.20 -11.21 19.14
C ALA A 318 -13.86 -10.52 19.46
N ALA A 319 -12.74 -11.09 19.00
CA ALA A 319 -11.40 -10.54 19.20
C ALA A 319 -11.23 -9.14 18.61
N ILE A 320 -11.84 -8.84 17.46
CA ILE A 320 -11.84 -7.49 16.85
C ILE A 320 -12.45 -6.47 17.82
N PHE A 321 -13.59 -6.79 18.43
CA PHE A 321 -14.29 -5.90 19.35
C PHE A 321 -13.65 -5.84 20.73
N ILE A 322 -13.13 -6.96 21.25
CA ILE A 322 -12.36 -6.99 22.50
C ILE A 322 -11.12 -6.10 22.36
N LEU A 323 -10.36 -6.25 21.26
CA LEU A 323 -9.19 -5.42 21.03
C LEU A 323 -9.55 -3.94 20.89
N ALA A 324 -10.66 -3.62 20.20
CA ALA A 324 -11.15 -2.25 20.08
C ALA A 324 -11.59 -1.65 21.43
N ALA A 325 -12.28 -2.43 22.27
CA ALA A 325 -12.68 -2.05 23.62
C ALA A 325 -11.45 -1.81 24.51
N SER A 326 -10.48 -2.73 24.53
CA SER A 326 -9.24 -2.60 25.27
C SER A 326 -8.43 -1.39 24.85
N TYR A 327 -8.31 -1.15 23.53
CA TYR A 327 -7.66 0.04 22.98
C TYR A 327 -8.31 1.32 23.50
N GLU A 328 -9.63 1.36 23.48
CA GLU A 328 -10.40 2.53 23.88
C GLU A 328 -10.35 2.78 25.39
N THR A 329 -10.37 1.72 26.19
CA THR A 329 -10.15 1.80 27.64
C THR A 329 -8.76 2.36 27.93
N ALA A 330 -7.71 1.85 27.28
CA ALA A 330 -6.35 2.38 27.43
C ALA A 330 -6.25 3.86 26.99
N ARG A 331 -6.95 4.25 25.93
CA ARG A 331 -7.02 5.64 25.45
C ARG A 331 -7.67 6.56 26.50
N LYS A 332 -8.79 6.15 27.09
CA LYS A 332 -9.50 6.89 28.16
C LYS A 332 -8.67 7.03 29.43
N LEU A 333 -7.99 5.96 29.83
CA LEU A 333 -7.07 5.94 30.97
C LEU A 333 -5.74 6.67 30.68
N LYS A 334 -5.60 7.29 29.49
CA LYS A 334 -4.39 8.01 29.06
C LYS A 334 -3.12 7.17 29.21
N MET A 335 -3.18 5.88 28.84
CA MET A 335 -2.06 4.96 28.84
C MET A 335 -1.41 4.91 27.45
N PRO A 336 -0.49 5.84 27.09
CA PRO A 336 -0.03 5.98 25.71
C PRO A 336 0.72 4.76 25.19
N LYS A 337 1.59 4.15 26.00
CA LYS A 337 2.35 2.94 25.63
C LYS A 337 1.40 1.79 25.28
N THR A 338 0.45 1.52 26.15
CA THR A 338 -0.58 0.48 25.96
C THR A 338 -1.47 0.79 24.76
N THR A 339 -1.82 2.05 24.54
CA THR A 339 -2.61 2.48 23.37
C THR A 339 -1.88 2.15 22.06
N VAL A 340 -0.57 2.44 21.98
CA VAL A 340 0.26 2.13 20.81
C VAL A 340 0.53 0.62 20.68
N ALA A 341 0.69 -0.08 21.79
CA ALA A 341 0.82 -1.54 21.77
C ALA A 341 -0.44 -2.21 21.19
N LEU A 342 -1.62 -1.89 21.73
CA LEU A 342 -2.91 -2.48 21.35
C LEU A 342 -3.30 -2.23 19.89
N VAL A 343 -2.99 -1.04 19.34
CA VAL A 343 -3.33 -0.77 17.93
C VAL A 343 -2.54 -1.66 16.96
N GLY A 344 -1.31 -2.05 17.32
CA GLY A 344 -0.49 -2.95 16.50
C GLY A 344 -1.04 -4.37 16.41
N PHE A 345 -1.72 -4.87 17.45
CA PHE A 345 -2.31 -6.23 17.43
C PHE A 345 -3.44 -6.40 16.42
N GLY A 346 -4.01 -5.31 15.90
CA GLY A 346 -5.03 -5.39 14.85
C GLY A 346 -4.51 -5.92 13.51
N TYR A 347 -3.19 -5.94 13.32
CA TYR A 347 -2.50 -6.39 12.12
C TYR A 347 -2.32 -7.92 12.10
N PRO A 348 -1.65 -8.54 13.10
CA PRO A 348 -1.57 -9.99 13.18
C PRO A 348 -2.95 -10.63 13.34
N LEU A 349 -3.91 -9.99 14.02
CA LEU A 349 -5.27 -10.52 14.11
C LEU A 349 -5.90 -10.73 12.71
N ARG A 350 -5.76 -9.76 11.78
CA ARG A 350 -6.23 -9.94 10.40
C ARG A 350 -5.54 -11.08 9.69
N PHE A 351 -4.22 -11.18 9.87
CA PHE A 351 -3.41 -12.22 9.29
C PHE A 351 -3.84 -13.61 9.79
N CYS A 352 -3.97 -13.80 11.11
CA CYS A 352 -4.46 -15.05 11.70
C CYS A 352 -5.87 -15.40 11.24
N LEU A 353 -6.75 -14.40 11.06
CA LEU A 353 -8.08 -14.65 10.52
C LEU A 353 -8.06 -15.03 9.04
N GLY A 354 -7.07 -14.56 8.28
CA GLY A 354 -6.78 -15.07 6.95
C GLY A 354 -6.37 -16.54 6.98
N LEU A 355 -5.43 -16.91 7.86
CA LEU A 355 -5.02 -18.30 8.06
C LEU A 355 -6.22 -19.20 8.41
N GLU A 356 -7.03 -18.77 9.37
CA GLU A 356 -8.22 -19.49 9.84
C GLU A 356 -9.23 -19.70 8.71
N ILE A 357 -9.53 -18.66 7.92
CA ILE A 357 -10.45 -18.78 6.78
C ILE A 357 -9.86 -19.66 5.66
N ALA A 358 -8.54 -19.73 5.55
CA ALA A 358 -7.88 -20.68 4.65
C ALA A 358 -7.92 -22.13 5.17
N GLY A 359 -8.44 -22.36 6.38
CA GLY A 359 -8.51 -23.68 7.01
C GLY A 359 -7.18 -24.15 7.59
N TYR A 360 -6.29 -23.22 7.94
CA TYR A 360 -4.98 -23.53 8.53
C TYR A 360 -5.13 -24.36 9.82
N GLN A 361 -4.37 -25.45 9.93
CA GLN A 361 -4.38 -26.31 11.11
C GLN A 361 -3.32 -25.88 12.13
N TRP A 362 -3.75 -25.50 13.34
CA TRP A 362 -2.87 -24.96 14.39
C TRP A 362 -2.07 -26.02 15.19
N THR A 363 -2.15 -27.30 14.83
CA THR A 363 -1.72 -28.43 15.69
C THR A 363 -0.35 -29.04 15.39
N GLY A 364 0.39 -28.56 14.39
CA GLY A 364 1.74 -29.07 14.07
C GLY A 364 2.87 -28.22 14.70
N ASP A 365 3.81 -28.86 15.40
CA ASP A 365 4.91 -28.17 16.12
C ASP A 365 5.79 -27.31 15.19
N GLU A 366 6.15 -27.81 14.01
CA GLU A 366 6.98 -27.09 13.04
C GLU A 366 6.22 -25.90 12.42
N SER A 367 4.93 -26.08 12.15
CA SER A 367 4.02 -25.05 11.64
C SER A 367 3.79 -23.91 12.65
N LEU A 368 3.88 -24.22 13.95
CA LEU A 368 3.65 -23.26 15.03
C LEU A 368 4.75 -22.20 15.09
N LEU A 369 6.01 -22.59 14.90
CA LEU A 369 7.15 -21.66 14.94
C LEU A 369 7.10 -20.68 13.76
N ALA A 370 6.93 -21.18 12.53
CA ALA A 370 6.82 -20.35 11.33
C ALA A 370 5.63 -19.38 11.43
N THR A 371 4.50 -19.86 11.94
CA THR A 371 3.31 -19.04 12.17
C THR A 371 3.53 -17.99 13.25
N ALA A 372 4.18 -18.34 14.37
CA ALA A 372 4.52 -17.38 15.42
C ALA A 372 5.46 -16.27 14.91
N ILE A 373 6.44 -16.64 14.08
CA ILE A 373 7.35 -15.69 13.43
C ILE A 373 6.59 -14.80 12.45
N ALA A 374 5.66 -15.34 11.66
CA ALA A 374 4.81 -14.56 10.76
C ALA A 374 3.92 -13.57 11.52
N VAL A 375 3.30 -14.01 12.62
CA VAL A 375 2.52 -13.16 13.53
C VAL A 375 3.39 -12.04 14.09
N ALA A 376 4.62 -12.35 14.53
CA ALA A 376 5.57 -11.35 15.02
C ALA A 376 6.00 -10.37 13.93
N ALA A 377 6.19 -10.82 12.68
CA ALA A 377 6.52 -9.99 11.54
C ALA A 377 5.40 -8.97 11.27
N PHE A 378 4.15 -9.43 11.21
CA PHE A 378 2.97 -8.56 10.99
C PHE A 378 2.67 -7.64 12.18
N LEU A 379 2.92 -8.08 13.41
CA LEU A 379 2.83 -7.22 14.60
C LEU A 379 3.86 -6.08 14.53
N SER A 380 5.12 -6.44 14.25
CA SER A 380 6.22 -5.49 14.13
C SER A 380 5.97 -4.49 13.00
N PHE A 381 5.52 -4.97 11.84
CA PHE A 381 5.16 -4.11 10.72
C PHE A 381 3.96 -3.20 11.04
N GLY A 382 2.96 -3.71 11.76
CA GLY A 382 1.82 -2.94 12.26
C GLY A 382 2.24 -1.81 13.18
N TRP A 383 3.12 -2.06 14.16
CA TRP A 383 3.68 -1.04 15.04
C TRP A 383 4.51 0.00 14.28
N SER A 384 5.32 -0.43 13.31
CA SER A 384 6.06 0.51 12.45
C SER A 384 5.11 1.43 11.69
N THR A 385 4.13 0.87 10.99
CA THR A 385 3.21 1.62 10.12
C THR A 385 2.35 2.59 10.92
N VAL A 386 1.69 2.12 12.00
CA VAL A 386 0.84 3.00 12.83
C VAL A 386 1.68 4.03 13.57
N GLY A 387 2.83 3.62 14.10
CA GLY A 387 3.70 4.51 14.84
C GLY A 387 4.24 5.64 13.98
N LEU A 388 4.66 5.35 12.74
CA LEU A 388 5.07 6.39 11.78
C LEU A 388 3.90 7.29 11.40
N ALA A 389 2.72 6.72 11.09
CA ALA A 389 1.53 7.48 10.73
C ALA A 389 1.09 8.45 11.82
N TRP A 390 1.03 7.98 13.07
CA TRP A 390 0.64 8.79 14.23
C TRP A 390 1.71 9.79 14.64
N THR A 391 3.00 9.49 14.42
CA THR A 391 4.05 10.49 14.61
C THR A 391 3.91 11.62 13.59
N LEU A 392 3.67 11.30 12.31
CA LEU A 392 3.41 12.32 11.28
C LEU A 392 2.18 13.15 11.59
N GLU A 393 1.10 12.52 12.04
CA GLU A 393 -0.11 13.21 12.51
C GLU A 393 0.20 14.14 13.68
N ALA A 394 0.97 13.67 14.67
CA ALA A 394 1.35 14.45 15.83
C ALA A 394 2.23 15.66 15.47
N VAL A 395 3.18 15.51 14.52
CA VAL A 395 3.97 16.63 14.03
C VAL A 395 3.07 17.67 13.36
N HIS A 396 2.17 17.23 12.47
CA HIS A 396 1.23 18.12 11.82
C HIS A 396 0.35 18.86 12.83
N PHE A 397 -0.16 18.16 13.85
CA PHE A 397 -0.96 18.79 14.91
C PHE A 397 -0.16 19.84 15.68
N ALA A 398 1.10 19.55 16.01
CA ALA A 398 1.96 20.51 16.68
C ALA A 398 2.19 21.77 15.82
N GLN A 399 2.42 21.62 14.52
CA GLN A 399 2.62 22.72 13.58
C GLN A 399 1.38 23.61 13.45
N GLU A 400 0.19 23.01 13.46
CA GLU A 400 -1.10 23.71 13.35
C GLU A 400 -1.65 24.21 14.70
N GLY A 401 -0.90 24.03 15.80
CA GLY A 401 -1.36 24.39 17.15
C GLY A 401 -2.53 23.56 17.66
N ILE A 402 -2.77 22.37 17.09
CA ILE A 402 -3.85 21.45 17.49
C ILE A 402 -3.42 20.69 18.76
N PRO A 403 -4.29 20.58 19.78
CA PRO A 403 -3.97 19.83 21.00
C PRO A 403 -3.54 18.38 20.75
N LEU A 404 -2.38 18.01 21.32
CA LEU A 404 -1.83 16.67 21.19
C LEU A 404 -2.45 15.68 22.19
N ARG A 405 -2.86 14.52 21.68
CA ARG A 405 -3.31 13.38 22.49
C ARG A 405 -2.14 12.77 23.28
N ALA A 406 -2.45 12.00 24.34
CA ALA A 406 -1.42 11.37 25.18
C ALA A 406 -0.44 10.49 24.38
N HIS A 407 -0.96 9.65 23.48
CA HIS A 407 -0.12 8.80 22.61
C HIS A 407 0.66 9.61 21.55
N HIS A 408 0.12 10.73 21.05
CA HIS A 408 0.86 11.63 20.16
C HIS A 408 2.08 12.22 20.87
N ARG A 409 1.90 12.75 22.09
CA ARG A 409 3.01 13.29 22.89
C ARG A 409 4.06 12.23 23.19
N TRP A 410 3.62 11.03 23.57
CA TRP A 410 4.54 9.92 23.83
C TRP A 410 5.33 9.50 22.57
N LEU A 411 4.67 9.39 21.41
CA LEU A 411 5.35 9.06 20.15
C LEU A 411 6.35 10.16 19.74
N LEU A 412 6.00 11.44 19.86
CA LEU A 412 6.94 12.53 19.62
C LEU A 412 8.13 12.50 20.57
N GLY A 413 7.90 12.23 21.86
CA GLY A 413 8.97 12.09 22.85
C GLY A 413 9.89 10.90 22.54
N ASN A 414 9.31 9.75 22.20
CA ASN A 414 10.04 8.55 21.78
C ASN A 414 10.83 8.78 20.48
N ALA A 415 10.27 9.55 19.55
CA ALA A 415 10.92 9.98 18.31
C ALA A 415 12.01 11.03 18.52
N GLY A 416 12.07 11.70 19.68
CA GLY A 416 12.96 12.83 19.93
C GLY A 416 12.54 14.13 19.21
N LEU A 417 11.26 14.26 18.89
CA LEU A 417 10.70 15.36 18.10
C LEU A 417 9.81 16.31 18.91
N ILE A 418 9.53 16.03 20.18
CA ILE A 418 8.53 16.79 20.96
C ILE A 418 8.80 18.29 21.01
N ASP A 419 10.05 18.71 21.21
CA ASP A 419 10.44 20.12 21.28
C ASP A 419 10.70 20.75 19.90
N LYS A 420 10.79 19.93 18.86
CA LYS A 420 11.17 20.35 17.50
C LYS A 420 9.98 20.41 16.54
N ALA A 421 8.87 19.76 16.90
CA ALA A 421 7.76 19.49 15.98
C ALA A 421 7.20 20.76 15.32
N THR A 422 7.12 21.87 16.05
CA THR A 422 6.63 23.17 15.57
C THR A 422 7.55 23.84 14.53
N ALA A 423 8.85 23.55 14.57
CA ALA A 423 9.86 24.20 13.73
C ALA A 423 10.21 23.41 12.46
N LEU A 424 9.69 22.18 12.29
CA LEU A 424 10.04 21.31 11.17
C LEU A 424 9.41 21.80 9.86
N THR A 425 10.23 22.08 8.85
CA THR A 425 9.80 22.46 7.49
C THR A 425 10.28 21.40 6.49
N GLY A 426 9.55 20.29 6.38
CA GLY A 426 9.94 19.17 5.49
C GLY A 426 9.39 17.82 5.96
N PRO A 427 9.83 16.68 5.36
CA PRO A 427 9.49 15.34 5.84
C PRO A 427 10.09 15.13 7.24
N PRO A 428 9.30 15.21 8.31
CA PRO A 428 9.83 15.38 9.66
C PRO A 428 10.52 14.12 10.18
N LEU A 429 10.23 12.96 9.58
CA LEU A 429 10.83 11.69 9.94
C LEU A 429 12.18 11.43 9.23
N ALA A 430 12.50 12.19 8.19
CA ALA A 430 13.78 12.08 7.48
C ALA A 430 14.92 12.79 8.22
N THR A 431 14.59 13.81 9.02
CA THR A 431 15.57 14.66 9.73
C THR A 431 15.27 14.68 11.23
N GLY A 432 16.11 14.02 12.03
CA GLY A 432 16.05 14.11 13.50
C GLY A 432 15.19 13.07 14.21
N TYR A 433 14.73 12.03 13.51
CA TYR A 433 14.00 10.92 14.11
C TYR A 433 14.96 9.92 14.78
N LYS A 434 14.82 9.72 16.10
CA LYS A 434 15.68 8.82 16.89
C LYS A 434 15.67 7.39 16.32
N ILE A 435 16.85 6.79 16.19
CA ILE A 435 17.00 5.40 15.72
C ILE A 435 16.28 4.42 16.65
N THR A 436 16.31 4.69 17.95
CA THR A 436 15.65 3.88 19.00
C THR A 436 14.16 4.13 19.14
N ALA A 437 13.56 4.94 18.27
CA ALA A 437 12.11 5.12 18.26
C ALA A 437 11.42 3.77 17.99
N VAL A 438 10.31 3.50 18.68
CA VAL A 438 9.54 2.25 18.58
C VAL A 438 9.21 1.89 17.13
N PRO A 439 8.80 2.82 16.25
CA PRO A 439 8.48 2.45 14.86
C PRO A 439 9.70 2.03 14.03
N ASN A 440 10.88 2.52 14.40
CA ASN A 440 12.14 2.05 13.81
C ASN A 440 12.49 0.66 14.33
N LEU A 441 12.52 0.46 15.66
CA LEU A 441 12.81 -0.86 16.24
C LEU A 441 11.84 -1.93 15.71
N ALA A 442 10.57 -1.57 15.52
CA ALA A 442 9.58 -2.44 14.92
C ALA A 442 9.88 -2.73 13.44
N GLN A 443 10.38 -1.77 12.66
CA GLN A 443 10.86 -2.05 11.29
C GLN A 443 12.12 -2.94 11.29
N LEU A 444 13.03 -2.75 12.26
CA LEU A 444 14.24 -3.57 12.41
C LEU A 444 13.89 -5.04 12.59
N ALA A 445 12.80 -5.31 13.32
CA ALA A 445 12.30 -6.66 13.55
C ALA A 445 11.46 -7.18 12.36
N ALA A 446 10.54 -6.37 11.84
CA ALA A 446 9.56 -6.80 10.83
C ALA A 446 10.21 -7.40 9.59
N GLY A 447 11.30 -6.79 9.14
CA GLY A 447 11.97 -7.19 7.93
C GLY A 447 12.69 -8.56 8.02
N PRO A 448 13.65 -8.74 8.93
CA PRO A 448 14.29 -10.04 9.18
C PRO A 448 13.28 -11.14 9.48
N LEU A 449 12.25 -10.85 10.28
CA LEU A 449 11.18 -11.82 10.56
C LEU A 449 10.45 -12.22 9.27
N ALA A 450 10.13 -11.30 8.37
CA ALA A 450 9.49 -11.63 7.09
C ALA A 450 10.36 -12.55 6.21
N ILE A 451 11.67 -12.38 6.26
CA ILE A 451 12.62 -13.29 5.58
C ILE A 451 12.64 -14.66 6.24
N MET A 452 12.69 -14.72 7.57
CA MET A 452 12.64 -15.99 8.32
C MET A 452 11.38 -16.79 8.00
N VAL A 453 10.22 -16.11 7.86
CA VAL A 453 8.97 -16.77 7.44
C VAL A 453 9.14 -17.53 6.13
N GLY A 454 9.79 -16.92 5.12
CA GLY A 454 9.94 -17.58 3.82
C GLY A 454 10.93 -18.71 3.83
N GLN A 455 12.00 -18.62 4.63
CA GLN A 455 12.97 -19.71 4.75
C GLN A 455 12.35 -20.90 5.48
N LEU A 456 11.67 -20.67 6.60
CA LEU A 456 10.96 -21.73 7.34
C LEU A 456 9.79 -22.32 6.56
N ALA A 457 9.20 -21.57 5.64
CA ALA A 457 8.17 -22.07 4.74
C ALA A 457 8.75 -22.77 3.49
N ALA A 458 10.03 -22.56 3.17
CA ALA A 458 10.72 -23.16 2.04
C ALA A 458 11.35 -24.50 2.41
N ASP A 459 11.94 -24.57 3.59
CA ASP A 459 12.67 -25.74 4.07
C ASP A 459 12.12 -26.13 5.45
N ASP A 460 11.81 -27.42 5.61
CA ASP A 460 11.42 -27.99 6.91
C ASP A 460 12.60 -27.92 7.91
N ARG A 461 13.83 -27.65 7.44
CA ARG A 461 15.02 -27.51 8.29
C ARG A 461 15.66 -26.14 8.12
N TRP A 462 15.76 -25.42 9.23
CA TRP A 462 16.55 -24.20 9.32
C TRP A 462 18.05 -24.50 9.24
N ASP A 463 18.72 -24.03 8.18
CA ASP A 463 20.18 -24.09 8.11
C ASP A 463 20.79 -22.77 8.61
N TRP A 464 21.40 -22.83 9.78
CA TRP A 464 21.98 -21.68 10.48
C TRP A 464 22.97 -20.89 9.63
N TRP A 465 23.62 -21.50 8.62
CA TRP A 465 24.58 -20.79 7.80
C TRP A 465 23.94 -19.98 6.66
N PRO A 466 23.39 -20.56 5.58
CA PRO A 466 22.80 -19.78 4.50
C PRO A 466 21.61 -18.94 5.00
N ASP A 467 20.73 -19.47 5.84
CA ASP A 467 19.55 -18.72 6.31
C ASP A 467 19.93 -17.64 7.32
N GLY A 468 20.86 -17.95 8.23
CA GLY A 468 21.38 -16.99 9.19
C GLY A 468 22.05 -15.80 8.51
N VAL A 469 22.81 -16.02 7.43
CA VAL A 469 23.43 -14.96 6.64
C VAL A 469 22.39 -14.08 5.96
N VAL A 470 21.35 -14.65 5.36
CA VAL A 470 20.29 -13.87 4.69
C VAL A 470 19.51 -13.03 5.71
N VAL A 471 19.19 -13.57 6.88
CA VAL A 471 18.53 -12.83 7.96
C VAL A 471 19.43 -11.72 8.51
N ALA A 472 20.72 -12.00 8.73
CA ALA A 472 21.68 -11.00 9.18
C ALA A 472 21.81 -9.86 8.15
N LEU A 473 21.83 -10.18 6.86
CA LEU A 473 21.83 -9.17 5.81
C LEU A 473 20.54 -8.35 5.83
N ALA A 474 19.36 -8.98 5.96
CA ALA A 474 18.08 -8.28 6.08
C ALA A 474 18.07 -7.32 7.28
N LEU A 475 18.70 -7.72 8.39
CA LEU A 475 18.85 -6.88 9.58
C LEU A 475 19.76 -5.67 9.31
N VAL A 476 20.94 -5.88 8.71
CA VAL A 476 21.87 -4.81 8.32
C VAL A 476 21.18 -3.81 7.39
N VAL A 477 20.41 -4.33 6.44
CA VAL A 477 19.65 -3.51 5.50
C VAL A 477 18.57 -2.71 6.22
N SER A 478 17.75 -3.34 7.06
CA SER A 478 16.75 -2.65 7.87
C SER A 478 17.37 -1.54 8.70
N ALA A 479 18.55 -1.78 9.31
CA ALA A 479 19.30 -0.77 10.04
C ALA A 479 19.75 0.37 9.11
N ALA A 480 20.30 0.06 7.93
CA ALA A 480 20.72 1.05 6.94
C ALA A 480 19.56 1.97 6.50
N LEU A 481 18.34 1.44 6.36
CA LEU A 481 17.14 2.23 6.05
C LEU A 481 16.81 3.28 7.11
N MET A 482 17.19 3.05 8.36
CA MET A 482 16.99 4.02 9.44
C MET A 482 17.95 5.20 9.37
N PHE A 483 19.21 4.95 8.99
CA PHE A 483 20.23 6.00 8.85
C PHE A 483 20.07 6.79 7.56
N MET A 484 19.68 6.10 6.50
CA MET A 484 19.60 6.69 5.17
C MET A 484 18.27 6.25 4.54
N PRO A 485 17.17 6.96 4.83
CA PRO A 485 15.85 6.71 4.21
C PRO A 485 15.87 7.19 2.76
N ARG A 486 16.85 6.73 1.98
CA ARG A 486 17.02 7.03 0.57
C ARG A 486 16.65 5.77 -0.19
N TRP A 487 15.72 5.94 -1.12
CA TRP A 487 15.27 4.88 -2.01
C TRP A 487 16.42 4.01 -2.56
N PRO A 488 17.55 4.54 -3.09
CA PRO A 488 18.64 3.71 -3.61
C PRO A 488 19.20 2.65 -2.65
N ILE A 489 19.16 2.88 -1.33
CA ILE A 489 19.66 1.92 -0.34
C ILE A 489 18.68 0.78 -0.14
N VAL A 490 17.37 1.05 -0.13
CA VAL A 490 16.31 0.01 -0.20
C VAL A 490 16.51 -0.87 -1.43
N TRP A 491 16.86 -0.26 -2.56
CA TRP A 491 16.95 -0.98 -3.82
C TRP A 491 18.21 -1.81 -3.97
N GLY A 492 19.39 -1.22 -3.66
CA GLY A 492 20.65 -1.95 -3.70
C GLY A 492 20.62 -3.15 -2.76
N SER A 493 20.08 -2.97 -1.57
CA SER A 493 19.92 -4.05 -0.61
C SER A 493 18.92 -5.11 -1.01
N THR A 494 17.77 -4.74 -1.60
CA THR A 494 16.79 -5.70 -2.11
C THR A 494 17.36 -6.52 -3.27
N VAL A 495 18.13 -5.90 -4.18
CA VAL A 495 18.78 -6.64 -5.27
C VAL A 495 19.79 -7.62 -4.70
N VAL A 496 20.60 -7.24 -3.71
CA VAL A 496 21.55 -8.16 -3.07
C VAL A 496 20.81 -9.29 -2.33
N LEU A 497 19.79 -8.96 -1.53
CA LEU A 497 18.98 -9.95 -0.80
C LEU A 497 18.26 -10.91 -1.75
N GLY A 498 17.63 -10.39 -2.81
CA GLY A 498 16.92 -11.16 -3.83
C GLY A 498 17.84 -12.02 -4.69
N CYS A 499 19.03 -11.52 -5.05
CA CYS A 499 20.04 -12.30 -5.76
C CYS A 499 20.65 -13.38 -4.85
N GLN A 500 20.88 -13.11 -3.56
CA GLN A 500 21.42 -14.12 -2.64
C GLN A 500 20.40 -15.20 -2.28
N THR A 501 19.14 -14.84 -2.05
CA THR A 501 18.07 -15.84 -1.88
C THR A 501 17.89 -16.69 -3.14
N PHE A 502 18.01 -16.07 -4.33
CA PHE A 502 18.02 -16.79 -5.60
C PHE A 502 19.20 -17.76 -5.74
N LEU A 503 20.39 -17.37 -5.30
CA LEU A 503 21.60 -18.18 -5.40
C LEU A 503 21.70 -19.27 -4.31
N ALA A 504 21.14 -19.04 -3.12
CA ALA A 504 21.28 -19.95 -1.97
C ALA A 504 20.22 -21.08 -1.95
N ALA A 505 18.99 -20.81 -2.39
CA ALA A 505 17.85 -21.69 -2.08
C ALA A 505 17.38 -22.60 -3.24
N GLY A 506 18.02 -22.58 -4.41
CA GLY A 506 17.53 -23.38 -5.55
C GLY A 506 16.04 -23.12 -5.84
N VAL A 507 15.66 -21.85 -5.98
CA VAL A 507 14.30 -21.35 -6.31
C VAL A 507 13.16 -22.13 -5.64
N LEU A 508 12.95 -21.89 -4.34
CA LEU A 508 11.71 -22.25 -3.65
C LEU A 508 10.79 -21.01 -3.58
N TRP A 509 9.58 -21.11 -4.14
CA TRP A 509 8.55 -20.07 -4.10
C TRP A 509 8.32 -19.38 -2.74
N PRO A 510 8.39 -20.06 -1.58
CA PRO A 510 8.24 -19.41 -0.27
C PRO A 510 9.27 -18.30 -0.01
N THR A 511 10.50 -18.45 -0.53
CA THR A 511 11.54 -17.42 -0.47
C THR A 511 11.17 -16.19 -1.32
N VAL A 512 10.47 -16.38 -2.45
CA VAL A 512 9.95 -15.27 -3.26
C VAL A 512 8.87 -14.50 -2.49
N VAL A 513 7.96 -15.21 -1.81
CA VAL A 513 6.91 -14.57 -0.99
C VAL A 513 7.52 -13.74 0.13
N ALA A 514 8.50 -14.28 0.85
CA ALA A 514 9.21 -13.53 1.88
C ALA A 514 9.92 -12.29 1.34
N THR A 515 10.56 -12.40 0.18
CA THR A 515 11.21 -11.26 -0.47
C THR A 515 10.19 -10.18 -0.84
N LEU A 516 9.01 -10.58 -1.34
CA LEU A 516 7.91 -9.65 -1.65
C LEU A 516 7.32 -9.00 -0.38
N LEU A 517 7.18 -9.75 0.71
CA LEU A 517 6.74 -9.24 2.00
C LEU A 517 7.75 -8.24 2.59
N TRP A 518 9.03 -8.59 2.56
CA TRP A 518 10.12 -7.69 2.92
C TRP A 518 10.07 -6.39 2.11
N LEU A 519 9.93 -6.51 0.78
CA LEU A 519 9.82 -5.38 -0.14
C LEU A 519 8.64 -4.47 0.20
N ALA A 520 7.48 -5.07 0.48
CA ALA A 520 6.32 -4.32 0.92
C ALA A 520 6.63 -3.57 2.22
N PHE A 521 7.21 -4.25 3.23
CA PHE A 521 7.48 -3.63 4.52
C PHE A 521 8.49 -2.49 4.42
N ALA A 522 9.63 -2.72 3.76
CA ALA A 522 10.67 -1.72 3.54
C ALA A 522 10.17 -0.55 2.68
N GLY A 523 9.40 -0.83 1.63
CA GLY A 523 8.81 0.18 0.75
C GLY A 523 7.82 1.09 1.50
N TYR A 524 6.95 0.50 2.32
CA TYR A 524 6.04 1.26 3.20
C TYR A 524 6.83 2.12 4.18
N TYR A 525 7.83 1.56 4.86
CA TYR A 525 8.66 2.30 5.81
C TYR A 525 9.32 3.53 5.18
N VAL A 526 9.94 3.37 4.01
CA VAL A 526 10.58 4.49 3.30
C VAL A 526 9.56 5.51 2.79
N ALA A 527 8.39 5.07 2.31
CA ALA A 527 7.32 5.97 1.92
C ALA A 527 6.87 6.86 3.08
N PHE A 528 6.67 6.29 4.27
CA PHE A 528 6.33 7.06 5.48
C PHE A 528 7.46 8.01 5.91
N ARG A 529 8.71 7.54 5.90
CA ARG A 529 9.89 8.33 6.31
C ARG A 529 10.13 9.54 5.41
N THR A 530 9.78 9.43 4.12
CA THR A 530 10.04 10.47 3.11
C THR A 530 8.82 11.35 2.81
N ALA A 531 7.67 11.06 3.40
CA ALA A 531 6.44 11.81 3.18
C ALA A 531 6.10 12.77 4.33
N THR A 532 5.29 13.77 4.01
CA THR A 532 4.55 14.56 5.01
C THR A 532 3.20 13.91 5.29
N TYR A 533 2.58 14.23 6.43
CA TYR A 533 1.26 13.72 6.79
C TYR A 533 0.21 13.98 5.68
N GLN A 534 0.18 15.21 5.15
CA GLN A 534 -0.73 15.56 4.06
C GLN A 534 -0.38 14.82 2.76
N GLY A 535 0.91 14.63 2.47
CA GLY A 535 1.37 13.87 1.31
C GLY A 535 0.86 12.42 1.32
N LEU A 536 0.85 11.77 2.49
CA LEU A 536 0.32 10.43 2.64
C LEU A 536 -1.20 10.37 2.47
N LYS A 537 -1.95 11.31 3.06
CA LYS A 537 -3.42 11.34 2.94
C LYS A 537 -3.88 11.58 1.51
N ASP A 538 -3.19 12.47 0.80
CA ASP A 538 -3.55 12.85 -0.54
C ASP A 538 -3.30 11.75 -1.58
N THR A 539 -2.36 10.83 -1.32
CA THR A 539 -1.84 9.90 -2.34
C THR A 539 -2.86 8.82 -2.73
N PRO A 540 -3.46 8.03 -1.80
CA PRO A 540 -4.40 6.96 -2.15
C PRO A 540 -5.68 7.46 -2.84
N HIS A 541 -6.26 8.56 -2.35
CA HIS A 541 -7.49 9.14 -2.89
C HIS A 541 -7.28 9.69 -4.31
N LYS A 542 -6.11 10.28 -4.59
CA LYS A 542 -5.75 10.72 -5.95
C LYS A 542 -5.59 9.54 -6.90
N ILE A 543 -5.07 8.39 -6.45
CA ILE A 543 -4.90 7.18 -7.27
C ILE A 543 -6.26 6.63 -7.69
N VAL A 544 -7.11 6.28 -6.71
CA VAL A 544 -8.41 5.63 -6.96
C VAL A 544 -9.36 6.54 -7.72
N ALA A 545 -9.46 7.83 -7.33
CA ALA A 545 -10.33 8.78 -8.03
C ALA A 545 -9.88 9.02 -9.47
N THR A 546 -8.58 8.98 -9.76
CA THR A 546 -8.05 9.13 -11.12
C THR A 546 -8.36 7.90 -11.98
N VAL A 547 -8.19 6.69 -11.43
CA VAL A 547 -8.48 5.43 -12.15
C VAL A 547 -9.98 5.30 -12.43
N VAL A 548 -10.84 5.47 -11.42
CA VAL A 548 -12.30 5.31 -11.57
C VAL A 548 -12.88 6.36 -12.53
N LYS A 549 -12.51 7.64 -12.40
CA LYS A 549 -12.98 8.68 -13.33
C LYS A 549 -12.55 8.43 -14.77
N ARG A 550 -11.37 7.85 -14.99
CA ARG A 550 -10.85 7.54 -16.33
C ARG A 550 -11.49 6.29 -16.93
N LEU A 551 -11.76 5.26 -16.14
CA LEU A 551 -12.50 4.07 -16.59
C LEU A 551 -13.95 4.42 -16.99
N LEU A 552 -14.60 5.31 -16.24
CA LEU A 552 -15.93 5.81 -16.60
C LEU A 552 -15.91 6.69 -17.86
N GLY A 553 -14.86 7.51 -18.04
CA GLY A 553 -14.63 8.27 -19.27
C GLY A 553 -14.38 7.38 -20.50
N LEU A 554 -13.63 6.29 -20.31
CA LEU A 554 -13.38 5.29 -21.36
C LEU A 554 -14.68 4.59 -21.78
N ARG A 555 -15.55 4.26 -20.83
CA ARG A 555 -16.88 3.67 -21.13
C ARG A 555 -17.78 4.63 -21.92
N HIS A 556 -17.72 5.93 -21.64
CA HIS A 556 -18.46 6.93 -22.41
C HIS A 556 -17.89 7.07 -23.83
N TRP A 557 -16.57 7.20 -23.95
CA TRP A 557 -15.91 7.30 -25.26
C TRP A 557 -16.16 6.07 -26.15
N LEU A 558 -16.10 4.85 -25.59
CA LEU A 558 -16.43 3.63 -26.32
C LEU A 558 -17.89 3.59 -26.81
N ARG A 559 -18.81 4.34 -26.19
CA ARG A 559 -20.21 4.41 -26.61
C ARG A 559 -20.49 5.53 -27.60
N THR A 560 -19.78 6.65 -27.51
CA THR A 560 -20.15 7.88 -28.23
C THR A 560 -19.11 8.32 -29.25
N GLY A 561 -17.92 7.71 -29.27
CA GLY A 561 -16.75 8.23 -30.01
C GLY A 561 -16.20 9.55 -29.44
N ASP A 562 -16.85 10.10 -28.41
CA ASP A 562 -16.69 11.47 -27.96
C ASP A 562 -16.16 11.44 -26.51
N TRP A 563 -14.90 11.82 -26.30
CA TRP A 563 -14.30 11.76 -24.96
C TRP A 563 -14.84 12.89 -24.07
N ARG A 564 -15.88 12.59 -23.30
CA ARG A 564 -16.40 13.47 -22.25
C ARG A 564 -16.17 12.81 -20.89
N PRO A 565 -15.28 13.35 -20.02
CA PRO A 565 -15.11 12.80 -18.68
C PRO A 565 -16.39 13.01 -17.87
N ALA A 566 -16.85 11.96 -17.18
CA ALA A 566 -18.04 12.01 -16.33
C ALA A 566 -17.89 13.08 -15.23
N GLY A 567 -18.82 14.03 -15.19
CA GLY A 567 -18.84 15.12 -14.21
C GLY A 567 -19.14 16.52 -14.77
N LYS A 568 -19.99 16.62 -15.79
CA LYS A 568 -20.86 17.79 -15.94
C LYS A 568 -22.25 17.40 -15.46
#